data_AF-A0A1E4ICN8-F1
#
_entry.id   AF-A0A1E4ICN8-F1
#
_cell.length_a   1.000
_cell.length_b   1.000
_cell.length_c   1.000
_cell.angle_alpha   90.00
_cell.angle_beta   90.00
_cell.angle_gamma   90.00
#
_symmetry.space_group_name_H-M   'P 1'
#
loop_
_entity.id
_entity.type
_entity.pdbx_description
1 polymer ?
#
loop_
_entity_poly.entity_id
_entity_poly.type
_entity_poly.pdbx_seq_one_letter_code
_entity_poly.pdbx_strand_id
1 'polypeptide(L)'
;MSSLQAQVEGLFAADPDLLADPFPVWDQLRTERPVWRLDDVVILSRHTDVRELLADNNVLYSRAATRHSARYTRAAARFQPASAAAFDRVLDQEFGQLVRMDPPDHPRVRKVVMPPFSARKLAREMEAKVAARVSENLDRLDTGDDVVDFKRFAYTLPLEVLGDVLGIPLDDLDRVHSWAHKIAENKLNADSESMAVDADVAYQELIGYIERLVGRQCRSGATTGLIAALLEAEAAGQISHDELTGMVALMIFAGHETTSNLIAVGMLELLRERAQWDKLCARPELVGPAVEELLRFVTPAHFLQYVAATSRELGGEMIAEGDTVIGVLAAANRDPDVFAHPSRLDIERPDSRHHVSLGLGPHFCLGAGLARMEATALFGAMVRRHPGVALTDGELMWGGRSLRTPLTLPLILRR
;
A
#
# COMPACT_ATOMS: atom_id res chain seq x y z
N MET A 1 -23.92 2.44 21.62
CA MET A 1 -22.96 1.70 20.77
C MET A 1 -21.94 1.05 21.70
N SER A 2 -21.50 -0.18 21.43
CA SER A 2 -20.43 -0.80 22.24
C SER A 2 -19.14 0.02 22.09
N SER A 3 -18.25 0.02 23.09
CA SER A 3 -16.95 0.72 22.99
C SER A 3 -16.15 0.23 21.77
N LEU A 4 -16.18 -1.07 21.49
CA LEU A 4 -15.50 -1.69 20.35
C LEU A 4 -16.02 -1.18 19.00
N GLN A 5 -17.34 -1.01 18.85
CA GLN A 5 -17.90 -0.47 17.60
C GLN A 5 -17.40 0.94 17.30
N ALA A 6 -17.47 1.83 18.28
CA ALA A 6 -16.99 3.20 18.12
C ALA A 6 -15.48 3.25 17.79
N GLN A 7 -14.69 2.36 18.40
CA GLN A 7 -13.25 2.27 18.11
C GLN A 7 -12.96 1.72 16.70
N VAL A 8 -13.68 0.69 16.25
CA VAL A 8 -13.50 0.14 14.89
C VAL A 8 -13.95 1.16 13.83
N GLU A 9 -15.09 1.82 14.04
CA GLU A 9 -15.55 2.91 13.17
C GLU A 9 -14.56 4.08 13.16
N GLY A 10 -14.00 4.46 14.32
CA GLY A 10 -12.97 5.48 14.44
C GLY A 10 -11.70 5.15 13.65
N LEU A 11 -11.23 3.89 13.70
CA LEU A 11 -10.10 3.44 12.87
C LEU A 11 -10.38 3.53 11.37
N PHE A 12 -11.59 3.16 10.93
CA PHE A 12 -12.00 3.34 9.54
C PHE A 12 -12.21 4.80 9.14
N ALA A 13 -12.47 5.67 10.12
CA ALA A 13 -12.57 7.11 9.96
C ALA A 13 -11.24 7.85 10.12
N ALA A 14 -10.11 7.13 10.24
CA ALA A 14 -8.78 7.70 10.40
C ALA A 14 -8.60 8.54 11.69
N ASP A 15 -9.24 8.15 12.79
CA ASP A 15 -9.03 8.76 14.10
C ASP A 15 -7.53 8.69 14.51
N PRO A 16 -6.84 9.85 14.66
CA PRO A 16 -5.41 9.88 14.95
C PRO A 16 -5.00 9.18 16.25
N ASP A 17 -5.84 9.23 17.28
CA ASP A 17 -5.54 8.65 18.60
C ASP A 17 -5.60 7.12 18.52
N LEU A 18 -6.58 6.59 17.79
CA LEU A 18 -6.69 5.15 17.55
C LEU A 18 -5.61 4.65 16.58
N LEU A 19 -5.20 5.46 15.60
CA LEU A 19 -4.09 5.13 14.70
C LEU A 19 -2.74 5.09 15.42
N ALA A 20 -2.58 5.82 16.53
CA ALA A 20 -1.35 5.80 17.32
C ALA A 20 -1.05 4.40 17.88
N ASP A 21 -2.08 3.68 18.34
CA ASP A 21 -1.99 2.27 18.73
C ASP A 21 -3.29 1.51 18.40
N PRO A 22 -3.45 0.98 17.17
CA PRO A 22 -4.69 0.32 16.74
C PRO A 22 -4.76 -1.15 17.14
N PHE A 23 -3.65 -1.73 17.60
CA PHE A 23 -3.53 -3.17 17.80
C PHE A 23 -4.39 -3.72 18.95
N PRO A 24 -4.60 -3.00 20.08
CA PRO A 24 -5.55 -3.44 21.09
C PRO A 24 -6.97 -3.59 20.55
N VAL A 25 -7.41 -2.67 19.67
CA VAL A 25 -8.74 -2.72 19.05
C VAL A 25 -8.84 -3.90 18.08
N TRP A 26 -7.81 -4.12 17.27
CA TRP A 26 -7.73 -5.28 16.36
C TRP A 26 -7.67 -6.62 17.08
N ASP A 27 -6.98 -6.68 18.22
CA ASP A 27 -6.90 -7.86 19.08
C ASP A 27 -8.25 -8.20 19.71
N GLN A 28 -8.94 -7.18 20.22
CA GLN A 28 -10.29 -7.33 20.77
C GLN A 28 -11.28 -7.76 19.68
N LEU A 29 -11.24 -7.13 18.51
CA LEU A 29 -12.07 -7.50 17.35
C LEU A 29 -11.84 -8.98 16.98
N ARG A 30 -10.58 -9.40 16.80
CA ARG A 30 -10.24 -10.78 16.41
C ARG A 30 -10.67 -11.82 17.44
N THR A 31 -10.65 -11.45 18.71
CA THR A 31 -10.99 -12.35 19.82
C THR A 31 -12.49 -12.46 20.04
N GLU A 32 -13.20 -11.33 20.09
CA GLU A 32 -14.62 -11.28 20.45
C GLU A 32 -15.56 -11.40 19.24
N ARG A 33 -15.16 -10.86 18.08
CA ARG A 33 -15.98 -10.74 16.86
C ARG A 33 -15.14 -10.94 15.59
N PRO A 34 -14.55 -12.15 15.41
CA PRO A 34 -13.58 -12.43 14.35
C PRO A 34 -14.12 -12.17 12.94
N VAL A 35 -15.40 -12.49 12.75
CA VAL A 35 -16.23 -12.10 11.62
C VAL A 35 -17.36 -11.24 12.17
N TRP A 36 -17.45 -10.00 11.70
CA TRP A 36 -18.40 -9.05 12.25
C TRP A 36 -19.12 -8.25 11.18
N ARG A 37 -20.44 -8.28 11.21
CA ARG A 37 -21.30 -7.40 10.44
C ARG A 37 -21.57 -6.08 11.15
N LEU A 38 -21.23 -4.99 10.47
CA LEU A 38 -21.63 -3.61 10.75
C LEU A 38 -22.45 -3.12 9.55
N ASP A 39 -23.77 -3.21 9.64
CA ASP A 39 -24.70 -2.93 8.54
C ASP A 39 -24.34 -3.71 7.25
N ASP A 40 -23.95 -3.01 6.19
CA ASP A 40 -23.55 -3.55 4.88
C ASP A 40 -22.03 -3.84 4.77
N VAL A 41 -21.31 -3.77 5.89
CA VAL A 41 -19.88 -4.04 5.97
C VAL A 41 -19.63 -5.31 6.80
N VAL A 42 -18.97 -6.29 6.22
CA VAL A 42 -18.48 -7.49 6.92
C VAL A 42 -16.97 -7.36 7.13
N ILE A 43 -16.53 -7.47 8.37
CA ILE A 43 -15.13 -7.31 8.77
C ILE A 43 -14.58 -8.67 9.15
N LEU A 44 -13.44 -9.04 8.57
CA LEU A 44 -12.70 -10.27 8.83
C LEU A 44 -11.37 -9.92 9.48
N SER A 45 -11.05 -10.58 10.59
CA SER A 45 -9.87 -10.21 11.41
C SER A 45 -8.97 -11.38 11.79
N ARG A 46 -9.44 -12.63 11.68
CA ARG A 46 -8.58 -13.81 11.80
C ARG A 46 -7.77 -14.05 10.53
N HIS A 47 -6.59 -14.62 10.69
CA HIS A 47 -5.68 -14.90 9.58
C HIS A 47 -6.29 -15.86 8.56
N THR A 48 -7.00 -16.90 9.03
CA THR A 48 -7.69 -17.87 8.17
C THR A 48 -8.73 -17.20 7.28
N ASP A 49 -9.58 -16.36 7.86
CA ASP A 49 -10.72 -15.72 7.19
C ASP A 49 -10.23 -14.68 6.18
N VAL A 50 -9.21 -13.89 6.56
CA VAL A 50 -8.56 -12.92 5.67
C VAL A 50 -7.86 -13.64 4.51
N ARG A 51 -7.23 -14.80 4.74
CA ARG A 51 -6.61 -15.57 3.66
C ARG A 51 -7.63 -16.15 2.70
N GLU A 52 -8.78 -16.62 3.19
CA GLU A 52 -9.86 -17.10 2.36
C GLU A 52 -10.40 -15.97 1.45
N LEU A 53 -10.63 -14.79 2.02
CA LEU A 53 -10.96 -13.57 1.28
C LEU A 53 -9.93 -13.26 0.18
N LEU A 54 -8.64 -13.33 0.50
CA LEU A 54 -7.57 -12.99 -0.45
C LEU A 54 -7.31 -14.08 -1.49
N ALA A 55 -7.62 -15.35 -1.21
CA ALA A 55 -7.40 -16.46 -2.13
C ALA A 55 -8.25 -16.34 -3.40
N ASP A 56 -9.44 -15.76 -3.30
CA ASP A 56 -10.34 -15.49 -4.43
C ASP A 56 -10.90 -14.05 -4.33
N ASN A 57 -10.06 -13.11 -4.72
CA ASN A 57 -10.32 -11.68 -4.63
C ASN A 57 -10.56 -11.01 -5.99
N ASN A 58 -10.99 -11.80 -6.98
CA ASN A 58 -11.28 -11.33 -8.34
C ASN A 58 -12.45 -12.08 -9.01
N VAL A 59 -13.05 -13.07 -8.35
CA VAL A 59 -14.34 -13.64 -8.78
C VAL A 59 -15.34 -13.44 -7.67
N LEU A 60 -14.94 -13.84 -6.48
CA LEU A 60 -15.80 -13.93 -5.33
C LEU A 60 -15.87 -12.61 -4.56
N TYR A 61 -14.72 -12.01 -4.27
CA TYR A 61 -14.61 -10.71 -3.60
C TYR A 61 -13.95 -9.72 -4.54
N SER A 62 -14.76 -9.04 -5.34
CA SER A 62 -14.30 -8.24 -6.47
C SER A 62 -14.22 -6.77 -6.11
N ARG A 63 -13.14 -6.11 -6.55
CA ARG A 63 -13.08 -4.64 -6.57
C ARG A 63 -13.78 -4.05 -7.80
N ALA A 64 -13.99 -4.84 -8.86
CA ALA A 64 -14.79 -4.46 -10.03
C ALA A 64 -16.28 -4.30 -9.67
N ALA A 65 -16.78 -5.07 -8.70
CA ALA A 65 -18.16 -5.01 -8.22
C ALA A 65 -18.50 -3.74 -7.39
N THR A 66 -17.60 -2.75 -7.30
CA THR A 66 -17.80 -1.54 -6.50
C THR A 66 -19.10 -0.79 -6.83
N ARG A 67 -19.50 -0.74 -8.11
CA ARG A 67 -20.77 -0.13 -8.54
C ARG A 67 -22.02 -0.87 -8.05
N HIS A 68 -21.89 -2.14 -7.68
CA HIS A 68 -22.98 -2.94 -7.11
C HIS A 68 -23.00 -2.89 -5.58
N SER A 69 -22.10 -2.14 -4.94
CA SER A 69 -22.07 -2.02 -3.49
C SER A 69 -23.18 -1.12 -2.96
N ALA A 70 -23.74 -1.47 -1.80
CA ALA A 70 -24.70 -0.61 -1.11
C ALA A 70 -24.12 0.77 -0.76
N ARG A 71 -22.79 0.85 -0.52
CA ARG A 71 -22.07 2.12 -0.34
C ARG A 71 -22.11 3.00 -1.59
N TYR A 72 -21.83 2.45 -2.77
CA TYR A 72 -21.94 3.19 -4.04
C TYR A 72 -23.37 3.71 -4.25
N THR A 73 -24.38 2.86 -4.06
CA THR A 73 -25.79 3.26 -4.22
C THR A 73 -26.17 4.42 -3.30
N ARG A 74 -25.73 4.39 -2.03
CA ARG A 74 -25.97 5.49 -1.08
C ARG A 74 -25.24 6.77 -1.48
N ALA A 75 -24.01 6.68 -1.98
CA ALA A 75 -23.25 7.82 -2.49
C ALA A 75 -23.96 8.49 -3.65
N ALA A 76 -24.31 7.70 -4.68
CA ALA A 76 -24.97 8.16 -5.89
C ALA A 76 -26.34 8.79 -5.59
N ALA A 77 -27.09 8.28 -4.61
CA ALA A 77 -28.38 8.84 -4.21
C ALA A 77 -28.27 10.17 -3.45
N ARG A 78 -27.15 10.41 -2.75
CA ARG A 78 -26.92 11.64 -1.97
C ARG A 78 -26.30 12.76 -2.81
N PHE A 79 -25.48 12.42 -3.79
CA PHE A 79 -24.69 13.39 -4.54
C PHE A 79 -25.52 14.21 -5.52
N GLN A 80 -25.21 15.50 -5.64
CA GLN A 80 -25.69 16.34 -6.73
C GLN A 80 -25.29 15.75 -8.09
N PRO A 81 -26.08 15.96 -9.16
CA PRO A 81 -25.83 15.33 -10.47
C PRO A 81 -24.41 15.52 -11.02
N ALA A 82 -23.82 16.71 -10.83
CA ALA A 82 -22.45 16.99 -11.28
C ALA A 82 -21.41 16.18 -10.50
N SER A 83 -21.57 16.10 -9.17
CA SER A 83 -20.69 15.34 -8.26
C SER A 83 -20.83 13.83 -8.46
N ALA A 84 -22.04 13.35 -8.71
CA ALA A 84 -22.29 11.95 -9.08
C ALA A 84 -21.59 11.59 -10.39
N ALA A 85 -21.69 12.45 -11.42
CA ALA A 85 -20.98 12.24 -12.67
C ALA A 85 -19.45 12.28 -12.52
N ALA A 86 -18.92 13.16 -11.65
CA ALA A 86 -17.49 13.19 -11.32
C ALA A 86 -17.04 11.89 -10.63
N PHE A 87 -17.83 11.42 -9.67
CA PHE A 87 -17.60 10.16 -8.98
C PHE A 87 -17.60 8.96 -9.94
N ASP A 88 -18.54 8.91 -10.87
CA ASP A 88 -18.58 7.85 -11.89
C ASP A 88 -17.37 7.88 -12.82
N ARG A 89 -16.91 9.07 -13.25
CA ARG A 89 -15.68 9.22 -14.06
C ARG A 89 -14.45 8.70 -13.33
N VAL A 90 -14.30 9.01 -12.04
CA VAL A 90 -13.19 8.48 -11.22
C VAL A 90 -13.24 6.96 -11.19
N LEU A 91 -14.42 6.36 -10.98
CA LEU A 91 -14.56 4.91 -10.99
C LEU A 91 -14.22 4.29 -12.35
N ASP A 92 -14.66 4.89 -13.45
CA ASP A 92 -14.31 4.41 -14.80
C ASP A 92 -12.80 4.38 -15.01
N GLN A 93 -12.08 5.42 -14.56
CA GLN A 93 -10.61 5.45 -14.61
C GLN A 93 -9.99 4.37 -13.70
N GLU A 94 -10.53 4.16 -12.50
CA GLU A 94 -10.04 3.11 -11.59
C GLU A 94 -10.28 1.70 -12.13
N PHE A 95 -11.35 1.44 -12.88
CA PHE A 95 -11.62 0.12 -13.46
C PHE A 95 -10.62 -0.27 -14.56
N GLY A 96 -9.92 0.71 -15.15
CA GLY A 96 -8.76 0.45 -16.03
C GLY A 96 -7.51 -0.03 -15.28
N GLN A 97 -7.53 -0.06 -13.94
CA GLN A 97 -6.38 -0.49 -13.13
C GLN A 97 -6.43 -2.00 -12.85
N LEU A 98 -5.27 -2.66 -12.93
CA LEU A 98 -5.14 -4.09 -12.67
C LEU A 98 -5.75 -4.54 -11.31
N VAL A 99 -5.66 -3.70 -10.28
CA VAL A 99 -6.18 -4.00 -8.94
C VAL A 99 -7.72 -4.04 -8.85
N ARG A 100 -8.41 -3.53 -9.88
CA ARG A 100 -9.86 -3.43 -10.03
C ARG A 100 -10.42 -4.31 -11.14
N MET A 101 -9.59 -5.15 -11.76
CA MET A 101 -9.99 -6.08 -12.81
C MET A 101 -10.30 -7.46 -12.26
N ASP A 102 -11.27 -8.12 -12.89
CA ASP A 102 -11.63 -9.52 -12.68
C ASP A 102 -11.28 -10.36 -13.93
N PRO A 103 -11.35 -11.70 -13.89
CA PRO A 103 -11.29 -12.52 -15.09
C PRO A 103 -12.42 -12.18 -16.08
N PRO A 104 -12.16 -12.25 -17.41
CA PRO A 104 -10.92 -12.74 -18.04
C PRO A 104 -9.79 -11.69 -18.16
N ASP A 105 -10.06 -10.43 -17.86
CA ASP A 105 -9.12 -9.33 -18.13
C ASP A 105 -7.93 -9.31 -17.18
N HIS A 106 -8.16 -9.48 -15.87
CA HIS A 106 -7.09 -9.48 -14.87
C HIS A 106 -5.93 -10.45 -15.20
N PRO A 107 -6.15 -11.76 -15.43
CA PRO A 107 -5.04 -12.66 -15.74
C PRO A 107 -4.34 -12.32 -17.06
N ARG A 108 -5.07 -11.78 -18.07
CA ARG A 108 -4.50 -11.33 -19.34
C ARG A 108 -3.56 -10.14 -19.12
N VAL A 109 -4.03 -9.07 -18.50
CA VAL A 109 -3.24 -7.85 -18.24
C VAL A 109 -2.09 -8.15 -17.26
N ARG A 110 -2.35 -8.91 -16.18
CA ARG A 110 -1.31 -9.30 -15.20
C ARG A 110 -0.14 -10.02 -15.86
N LYS A 111 -0.41 -10.94 -16.80
CA LYS A 111 0.62 -11.70 -17.52
C LYS A 111 1.57 -10.79 -18.31
N VAL A 112 1.06 -9.70 -18.86
CA VAL A 112 1.83 -8.70 -19.61
C VAL A 112 2.72 -7.86 -18.70
N VAL A 113 2.21 -7.44 -17.55
CA VAL A 113 2.90 -6.46 -16.68
C VAL A 113 3.81 -7.10 -15.64
N MET A 114 3.71 -8.41 -15.41
CA MET A 114 4.51 -9.15 -14.44
C MET A 114 6.02 -9.27 -14.77
N PRO A 115 6.46 -9.50 -16.03
CA PRO A 115 7.87 -9.73 -16.33
C PRO A 115 8.83 -8.62 -15.86
N PRO A 116 8.53 -7.31 -16.01
CA PRO A 116 9.30 -6.21 -15.42
C PRO A 116 9.58 -6.35 -13.91
N PHE A 117 8.66 -6.96 -13.16
CA PHE A 117 8.74 -7.12 -11.70
C PHE A 117 9.26 -8.50 -11.25
N SER A 118 9.70 -9.35 -12.18
CA SER A 118 10.32 -10.62 -11.82
C SER A 118 11.64 -10.39 -11.07
N ALA A 119 11.97 -11.25 -10.09
CA ALA A 119 13.17 -11.11 -9.27
C ALA A 119 14.45 -10.95 -10.10
N ARG A 120 14.59 -11.73 -11.19
CA ARG A 120 15.74 -11.64 -12.11
C ARG A 120 15.83 -10.29 -12.82
N LYS A 121 14.70 -9.73 -13.24
CA LYS A 121 14.62 -8.46 -13.95
C LYS A 121 14.92 -7.29 -13.01
N LEU A 122 14.31 -7.31 -11.82
CA LEU A 122 14.58 -6.33 -10.77
C LEU A 122 16.05 -6.34 -10.33
N ALA A 123 16.63 -7.51 -10.06
CA ALA A 123 18.05 -7.61 -9.70
C ALA A 123 18.96 -6.99 -10.78
N ARG A 124 18.68 -7.26 -12.05
CA ARG A 124 19.47 -6.73 -13.16
C ARG A 124 19.33 -5.23 -13.36
N GLU A 125 18.13 -4.68 -13.21
CA GLU A 125 17.81 -3.32 -13.69
C GLU A 125 17.62 -2.30 -12.57
N MET A 126 17.30 -2.75 -11.36
CA MET A 126 16.93 -1.89 -10.24
C MET A 126 17.87 -1.99 -9.05
N GLU A 127 18.56 -3.11 -8.82
CA GLU A 127 19.39 -3.28 -7.60
C GLU A 127 20.45 -2.18 -7.45
N ALA A 128 21.22 -1.91 -8.50
CA ALA A 128 22.22 -0.84 -8.50
C ALA A 128 21.58 0.55 -8.38
N LYS A 129 20.42 0.78 -9.01
CA LYS A 129 19.71 2.06 -8.95
C LYS A 129 19.17 2.32 -7.54
N VAL A 130 18.51 1.33 -6.94
CA VAL A 130 18.00 1.40 -5.56
C VAL A 130 19.14 1.64 -4.58
N ALA A 131 20.27 0.93 -4.72
CA ALA A 131 21.44 1.16 -3.87
C ALA A 131 22.01 2.59 -4.01
N ALA A 132 22.08 3.11 -5.24
CA ALA A 132 22.48 4.49 -5.50
C ALA A 132 21.50 5.48 -4.87
N ARG A 133 20.18 5.31 -5.08
CA ARG A 133 19.14 6.14 -4.47
C ARG A 133 19.22 6.12 -2.95
N VAL A 134 19.40 4.97 -2.33
CA VAL A 134 19.60 4.87 -0.88
C VAL A 134 20.81 5.68 -0.44
N SER A 135 21.95 5.54 -1.12
CA SER A 135 23.15 6.32 -0.78
C SER A 135 22.93 7.82 -0.94
N GLU A 136 22.40 8.28 -2.09
CA GLU A 136 22.11 9.68 -2.39
C GLU A 136 21.11 10.30 -1.41
N ASN A 137 20.06 9.55 -1.03
CA ASN A 137 19.10 10.00 -0.04
C ASN A 137 19.74 10.11 1.35
N LEU A 138 20.60 9.16 1.74
CA LEU A 138 21.28 9.20 3.04
C LEU A 138 22.33 10.31 3.09
N ASP A 139 23.00 10.60 1.98
CA ASP A 139 23.94 11.73 1.86
C ASP A 139 23.21 13.07 1.99
N ARG A 140 21.97 13.19 1.48
CA ARG A 140 21.10 14.35 1.70
C ARG A 140 20.59 14.46 3.14
N LEU A 141 20.52 13.34 3.87
CA LEU A 141 20.05 13.29 5.25
C LEU A 141 21.15 13.65 6.26
N ASP A 142 22.41 13.34 5.96
CA ASP A 142 23.58 13.68 6.79
C ASP A 142 23.99 15.16 6.60
N THR A 143 23.11 16.08 7.00
CA THR A 143 23.32 17.54 6.91
C THR A 143 24.23 18.09 8.02
N GLY A 144 24.66 17.25 8.96
CA GLY A 144 25.31 17.66 10.20
C GLY A 144 24.35 18.17 11.27
N ASP A 145 23.03 18.11 11.02
CA ASP A 145 22.00 18.41 12.01
C ASP A 145 21.83 17.24 12.99
N ASP A 146 21.62 17.55 14.27
CA ASP A 146 21.40 16.53 15.31
C ASP A 146 20.05 15.81 15.16
N VAL A 147 19.05 16.39 14.48
CA VAL A 147 17.70 15.81 14.31
C VAL A 147 17.24 15.94 12.87
N VAL A 148 16.79 14.83 12.28
CA VAL A 148 16.25 14.74 10.92
C VAL A 148 14.83 14.22 10.92
N ASP A 149 13.98 14.71 10.01
CA ASP A 149 12.68 14.10 9.76
C ASP A 149 12.84 12.89 8.83
N PHE A 150 12.97 11.70 9.43
CA PHE A 150 13.12 10.45 8.70
C PHE A 150 11.87 10.06 7.91
N LYS A 151 10.68 10.57 8.27
CA LYS A 151 9.47 10.31 7.46
C LYS A 151 9.68 10.92 6.07
N ARG A 152 10.10 12.18 5.99
CA ARG A 152 10.34 12.84 4.70
C ARG A 152 11.30 12.02 3.83
N PHE A 153 12.39 11.54 4.42
CA PHE A 153 13.33 10.62 3.76
C PHE A 153 12.68 9.32 3.27
N ALA A 154 11.95 8.63 4.16
CA ALA A 154 11.26 7.38 3.85
C ALA A 154 10.19 7.55 2.76
N TYR A 155 9.72 8.79 2.57
CA TYR A 155 8.83 9.15 1.49
C TYR A 155 9.56 9.39 0.16
N THR A 156 10.66 10.13 0.18
CA THR A 156 11.43 10.47 -1.02
C THR A 156 11.99 9.24 -1.73
N LEU A 157 12.58 8.28 -1.00
CA LEU A 157 13.25 7.13 -1.61
C LEU A 157 12.32 6.30 -2.52
N PRO A 158 11.14 5.80 -2.07
CA PRO A 158 10.26 5.01 -2.93
C PRO A 158 9.68 5.81 -4.10
N LEU A 159 9.48 7.12 -3.93
CA LEU A 159 9.00 7.99 -4.99
C LEU A 159 10.05 8.19 -6.10
N GLU A 160 11.33 8.34 -5.74
CA GLU A 160 12.43 8.40 -6.71
C GLU A 160 12.65 7.05 -7.42
N VAL A 161 12.56 5.94 -6.70
CA VAL A 161 12.64 4.58 -7.29
C VAL A 161 11.47 4.35 -8.25
N LEU A 162 10.26 4.77 -7.90
CA LEU A 162 9.11 4.77 -8.81
C LEU A 162 9.40 5.61 -10.07
N GLY A 163 10.05 6.76 -9.90
CA GLY A 163 10.51 7.59 -11.01
C GLY A 163 11.47 6.86 -11.94
N ASP A 164 12.42 6.09 -11.39
CA ASP A 164 13.34 5.26 -12.17
C ASP A 164 12.65 4.08 -12.89
N VAL A 165 11.54 3.56 -12.35
CA VAL A 165 10.73 2.47 -12.95
C VAL A 165 9.86 2.97 -14.10
N LEU A 166 9.25 4.14 -13.94
CA LEU A 166 8.32 4.74 -14.90
C LEU A 166 8.99 5.74 -15.86
N GLY A 167 10.23 6.14 -15.60
CA GLY A 167 10.91 7.21 -16.33
C GLY A 167 10.31 8.59 -16.07
N ILE A 168 9.79 8.81 -14.86
CA ILE A 168 9.28 10.12 -14.41
C ILE A 168 10.48 11.00 -14.02
N PRO A 169 10.63 12.21 -14.58
CA PRO A 169 11.66 13.16 -14.14
C PRO A 169 11.51 13.50 -12.66
N LEU A 170 12.64 13.64 -11.95
CA LEU A 170 12.64 13.93 -10.51
C LEU A 170 11.85 15.22 -10.17
N ASP A 171 11.96 16.25 -11.01
CA ASP A 171 11.28 17.53 -10.85
C ASP A 171 9.73 17.42 -10.94
N ASP A 172 9.21 16.32 -11.50
CA ASP A 172 7.77 16.09 -11.61
C ASP A 172 7.20 15.30 -10.41
N LEU A 173 8.04 14.73 -9.55
CA LEU A 173 7.61 13.77 -8.51
C LEU A 173 6.66 14.38 -7.48
N ASP A 174 6.91 15.61 -7.03
CA ASP A 174 6.03 16.30 -6.06
C ASP A 174 4.62 16.53 -6.63
N ARG A 175 4.53 16.83 -7.93
CA ARG A 175 3.24 17.01 -8.61
C ARG A 175 2.51 15.67 -8.77
N VAL A 176 3.24 14.62 -9.15
CA VAL A 176 2.70 13.25 -9.24
C VAL A 176 2.17 12.78 -7.89
N HIS A 177 2.91 13.05 -6.81
CA HIS A 177 2.45 12.81 -5.45
C HIS A 177 1.17 13.57 -5.12
N SER A 178 1.11 14.88 -5.39
CA SER A 178 -0.07 15.67 -5.06
C SER A 178 -1.36 15.11 -5.70
N TRP A 179 -1.28 14.65 -6.95
CA TRP A 179 -2.40 13.95 -7.60
C TRP A 179 -2.69 12.61 -6.94
N ALA A 180 -1.64 11.82 -6.64
CA ALA A 180 -1.77 10.53 -5.98
C ALA A 180 -2.56 10.65 -4.66
N HIS A 181 -2.20 11.63 -3.85
CA HIS A 181 -2.79 11.90 -2.55
C HIS A 181 -4.28 12.28 -2.66
N LYS A 182 -4.63 13.27 -3.49
CA LYS A 182 -6.03 13.71 -3.69
C LYS A 182 -6.95 12.57 -4.16
N ILE A 183 -6.44 11.73 -5.06
CA ILE A 183 -7.19 10.56 -5.55
C ILE A 183 -7.30 9.50 -4.44
N ALA A 184 -6.22 9.25 -3.69
CA ALA A 184 -6.22 8.31 -2.58
C ALA A 184 -7.17 8.71 -1.43
N GLU A 185 -7.29 10.00 -1.12
CA GLU A 185 -8.27 10.50 -0.14
C GLU A 185 -9.72 10.17 -0.55
N ASN A 186 -10.00 10.06 -1.85
CA ASN A 186 -11.29 9.63 -2.37
C ASN A 186 -11.48 8.11 -2.40
N LYS A 187 -10.44 7.27 -2.22
CA LYS A 187 -10.47 5.80 -2.52
C LYS A 187 -11.39 4.92 -1.68
N LEU A 188 -12.04 5.48 -0.67
CA LEU A 188 -13.12 4.80 0.05
C LEU A 188 -14.50 5.34 -0.32
N ASN A 189 -14.58 6.14 -1.38
CA ASN A 189 -15.72 6.32 -2.27
C ASN A 189 -17.05 6.54 -1.53
N ALA A 190 -17.31 7.80 -1.11
CA ALA A 190 -18.65 8.39 -0.85
C ALA A 190 -18.65 9.50 0.24
N ASP A 191 -17.52 9.79 0.88
CA ASP A 191 -17.56 10.52 2.16
C ASP A 191 -17.94 12.02 1.97
N SER A 192 -17.58 12.62 0.82
CA SER A 192 -17.93 14.00 0.46
C SER A 192 -18.07 14.22 -1.06
N GLU A 193 -19.01 15.07 -1.47
CA GLU A 193 -19.13 15.55 -2.85
C GLU A 193 -17.89 16.32 -3.31
N SER A 194 -17.30 17.14 -2.44
CA SER A 194 -16.11 17.93 -2.78
C SER A 194 -14.91 17.05 -3.11
N MET A 195 -14.74 15.96 -2.35
CA MET A 195 -13.65 15.00 -2.56
C MET A 195 -13.80 14.25 -3.89
N ALA A 196 -15.03 13.91 -4.28
CA ALA A 196 -15.28 13.28 -5.58
C ALA A 196 -14.90 14.21 -6.75
N VAL A 197 -15.20 15.50 -6.64
CA VAL A 197 -14.85 16.51 -7.66
C VAL A 197 -13.34 16.74 -7.68
N ASP A 198 -12.70 16.92 -6.53
CA ASP A 198 -11.25 17.13 -6.43
C ASP A 198 -10.47 15.92 -6.98
N ALA A 199 -10.96 14.71 -6.73
CA ALA A 199 -10.38 13.48 -7.28
C ALA A 199 -10.55 13.37 -8.80
N ASP A 200 -11.70 13.74 -9.37
CA ASP A 200 -11.91 13.77 -10.82
C ASP A 200 -10.94 14.75 -11.51
N VAL A 201 -10.79 15.96 -10.96
CA VAL A 201 -9.82 16.95 -11.48
C VAL A 201 -8.39 16.40 -11.41
N ALA A 202 -7.98 15.85 -10.26
CA ALA A 202 -6.67 15.27 -10.09
C ALA A 202 -6.42 14.09 -11.06
N TYR A 203 -7.44 13.26 -11.33
CA TYR A 203 -7.34 12.16 -12.27
C TYR A 203 -7.14 12.66 -13.70
N GLN A 204 -7.89 13.67 -14.13
CA GLN A 204 -7.75 14.25 -15.47
C GLN A 204 -6.35 14.84 -15.68
N GLU A 205 -5.81 15.54 -14.68
CA GLU A 205 -4.45 16.08 -14.72
C GLU A 205 -3.39 14.97 -14.78
N LEU A 206 -3.58 13.91 -13.98
CA LEU A 206 -2.71 12.74 -13.95
C LEU A 206 -2.70 12.00 -15.29
N ILE A 207 -3.86 11.72 -15.87
CA ILE A 207 -3.97 11.05 -17.19
C ILE A 207 -3.30 11.91 -18.26
N GLY A 208 -3.59 13.22 -18.29
CA GLY A 208 -2.90 14.13 -19.21
C GLY A 208 -1.38 14.14 -19.03
N TYR A 209 -0.89 13.96 -17.80
CA TYR A 209 0.54 13.81 -17.53
C TYR A 209 1.09 12.47 -18.05
N ILE A 210 0.39 11.37 -17.80
CA ILE A 210 0.76 10.03 -18.28
C ILE A 210 0.85 10.03 -19.81
N GLU A 211 -0.11 10.63 -20.52
CA GLU A 211 -0.07 10.77 -21.98
C GLU A 211 1.20 11.48 -22.45
N ARG A 212 1.56 12.58 -21.78
CA ARG A 212 2.79 13.32 -22.12
C ARG A 212 4.03 12.49 -21.81
N LEU A 213 4.04 11.73 -20.72
CA LEU A 213 5.14 10.86 -20.32
C LEU A 213 5.35 9.74 -21.35
N VAL A 214 4.29 9.00 -21.66
CA VAL A 214 4.28 7.91 -22.66
C VAL A 214 4.69 8.47 -24.02
N GLY A 215 4.08 9.57 -24.46
CA GLY A 215 4.42 10.21 -25.72
C GLY A 215 5.88 10.68 -25.81
N ARG A 216 6.47 11.17 -24.71
CA ARG A 216 7.91 11.53 -24.67
C ARG A 216 8.80 10.30 -24.85
N GLN A 217 8.46 9.17 -24.21
CA GLN A 217 9.24 7.94 -24.32
C GLN A 217 9.13 7.30 -25.70
N CYS A 218 7.95 7.34 -26.33
CA CYS A 218 7.78 6.91 -27.72
C CYS A 218 8.67 7.71 -28.68
N ARG A 219 8.73 9.04 -28.53
CA ARG A 219 9.53 9.91 -29.41
C ARG A 219 11.04 9.78 -29.22
N SER A 220 11.50 9.48 -28.01
CA SER A 220 12.94 9.35 -27.72
C SER A 220 13.53 8.01 -28.13
N GLY A 221 12.71 7.00 -28.42
CA GLY A 221 13.15 5.63 -28.68
C GLY A 221 13.77 4.93 -27.47
N ALA A 222 13.80 5.59 -26.30
CA ALA A 222 14.36 5.08 -25.05
C ALA A 222 13.27 4.39 -24.22
N THR A 223 12.55 3.45 -24.82
CA THR A 223 11.56 2.63 -24.11
C THR A 223 12.31 1.52 -23.37
N THR A 224 12.71 1.80 -22.13
CA THR A 224 13.16 0.77 -21.18
C THR A 224 12.23 0.73 -19.96
N GLY A 225 12.20 -0.39 -19.24
CA GLY A 225 11.38 -0.53 -18.03
C GLY A 225 9.91 -0.85 -18.32
N LEU A 226 9.02 -0.45 -17.41
CA LEU A 226 7.61 -0.85 -17.44
C LEU A 226 6.83 -0.25 -18.61
N ILE A 227 6.99 1.05 -18.88
CA ILE A 227 6.25 1.73 -19.96
C ILE A 227 6.59 1.12 -21.32
N ALA A 228 7.85 0.71 -21.52
CA ALA A 228 8.27 -0.01 -22.71
C ALA A 228 7.50 -1.32 -22.90
N ALA A 229 7.42 -2.14 -21.84
CA ALA A 229 6.71 -3.41 -21.89
C ALA A 229 5.20 -3.20 -22.14
N LEU A 230 4.62 -2.13 -21.59
CA LEU A 230 3.23 -1.78 -21.83
C LEU A 230 2.99 -1.35 -23.29
N LEU A 231 3.85 -0.50 -23.85
CA LEU A 231 3.76 -0.06 -25.24
C LEU A 231 3.92 -1.23 -26.23
N GLU A 232 4.85 -2.16 -25.97
CA GLU A 232 5.01 -3.37 -26.78
C GLU A 232 3.76 -4.24 -26.76
N ALA A 233 3.13 -4.39 -25.58
CA ALA A 233 1.92 -5.18 -25.44
C ALA A 233 0.69 -4.52 -26.07
N GLU A 234 0.59 -3.19 -25.98
CA GLU A 234 -0.45 -2.40 -26.67
C GLU A 234 -0.30 -2.55 -28.19
N ALA A 235 0.92 -2.39 -28.73
CA ALA A 235 1.19 -2.55 -30.15
C ALA A 235 0.89 -3.98 -30.66
N ALA A 236 1.04 -4.98 -29.80
CA ALA A 236 0.68 -6.37 -30.09
C ALA A 236 -0.81 -6.69 -29.88
N GLY A 237 -1.64 -5.70 -29.49
CA GLY A 237 -3.06 -5.87 -29.23
C GLY A 237 -3.39 -6.71 -27.99
N GLN A 238 -2.44 -6.86 -27.07
CA GLN A 238 -2.60 -7.67 -25.84
C GLN A 238 -3.28 -6.90 -24.70
N ILE A 239 -3.12 -5.58 -24.70
CA ILE A 239 -3.78 -4.64 -23.80
C ILE A 239 -4.34 -3.45 -24.60
N SER A 240 -5.36 -2.80 -24.07
CA SER A 240 -5.84 -1.53 -24.62
C SER A 240 -5.00 -0.34 -24.14
N HIS A 241 -5.20 0.81 -24.77
CA HIS A 241 -4.60 2.06 -24.33
C HIS A 241 -5.04 2.46 -22.91
N ASP A 242 -6.32 2.29 -22.60
CA ASP A 242 -6.87 2.57 -21.27
C ASP A 242 -6.28 1.65 -20.19
N GLU A 243 -5.98 0.40 -20.54
CA GLU A 243 -5.29 -0.54 -19.64
C GLU A 243 -3.82 -0.13 -19.41
N LEU A 244 -3.15 0.43 -20.43
CA LEU A 244 -1.81 0.97 -20.30
C LEU A 244 -1.79 2.18 -19.36
N THR A 245 -2.66 3.17 -19.60
CA THR A 245 -2.73 4.38 -18.78
C THR A 245 -3.18 4.06 -17.36
N GLY A 246 -4.17 3.17 -17.21
CA GLY A 246 -4.63 2.64 -15.93
C GLY A 246 -3.52 1.92 -15.16
N MET A 247 -2.66 1.15 -15.84
CA MET A 247 -1.51 0.51 -15.19
C MET A 247 -0.46 1.52 -14.70
N VAL A 248 -0.13 2.53 -15.50
CA VAL A 248 0.80 3.59 -15.08
C VAL A 248 0.24 4.37 -13.90
N ALA A 249 -1.05 4.72 -13.95
CA ALA A 249 -1.75 5.37 -12.85
C ALA A 249 -1.71 4.50 -11.58
N LEU A 250 -2.02 3.19 -11.69
CA LEU A 250 -1.95 2.26 -10.57
C LEU A 250 -0.57 2.24 -9.91
N MET A 251 0.52 2.20 -10.70
CA MET A 251 1.88 2.20 -10.16
C MET A 251 2.19 3.48 -9.39
N ILE A 252 1.71 4.62 -9.89
CA ILE A 252 1.85 5.91 -9.22
C ILE A 252 1.21 5.87 -7.84
N PHE A 253 0.01 5.31 -7.68
CA PHE A 253 -0.63 5.22 -6.36
C PHE A 253 -0.05 4.11 -5.47
N ALA A 254 0.10 2.91 -6.01
CA ALA A 254 0.32 1.71 -5.20
C ALA A 254 1.79 1.54 -4.77
N GLY A 255 2.73 2.09 -5.54
CA GLY A 255 4.15 1.73 -5.44
C GLY A 255 4.92 2.40 -4.31
N HIS A 256 4.56 3.64 -3.93
CA HIS A 256 5.43 4.45 -3.07
C HIS A 256 4.91 4.56 -1.62
N GLU A 257 3.64 4.86 -1.38
CA GLU A 257 3.12 5.11 -0.02
C GLU A 257 3.27 3.92 0.93
N THR A 258 2.96 2.70 0.46
CA THR A 258 3.07 1.48 1.28
C THR A 258 4.52 1.15 1.64
N THR A 259 5.45 1.33 0.70
CA THR A 259 6.89 1.12 0.91
C THR A 259 7.46 2.20 1.86
N SER A 260 7.01 3.45 1.73
CA SER A 260 7.38 4.52 2.65
C SER A 260 6.94 4.23 4.09
N ASN A 261 5.75 3.66 4.27
CA ASN A 261 5.27 3.26 5.60
C ASN A 261 6.00 2.05 6.17
N LEU A 262 6.31 1.06 5.33
CA LEU A 262 7.17 -0.05 5.75
C LEU A 262 8.49 0.48 6.32
N ILE A 263 9.11 1.43 5.62
CA ILE A 263 10.38 2.02 6.01
C ILE A 263 10.25 2.89 7.27
N ALA A 264 9.36 3.87 7.25
CA ALA A 264 9.24 4.86 8.32
C ALA A 264 8.81 4.19 9.64
N VAL A 265 7.73 3.42 9.59
CA VAL A 265 7.20 2.74 10.78
C VAL A 265 8.11 1.56 11.15
N GLY A 266 8.73 0.88 10.19
CA GLY A 266 9.69 -0.17 10.49
C GLY A 266 10.92 0.35 11.26
N MET A 267 11.45 1.51 10.88
CA MET A 267 12.51 2.18 11.64
C MET A 267 12.02 2.58 13.03
N LEU A 268 10.85 3.20 13.14
CA LEU A 268 10.25 3.57 14.42
C LEU A 268 10.13 2.36 15.37
N GLU A 269 9.57 1.25 14.90
CA GLU A 269 9.35 0.06 15.73
C GLU A 269 10.67 -0.64 16.09
N LEU A 270 11.67 -0.68 15.19
CA LEU A 270 13.01 -1.15 15.52
C LEU A 270 13.69 -0.31 16.61
N LEU A 271 13.47 1.01 16.62
CA LEU A 271 14.06 1.90 17.62
C LEU A 271 13.29 1.89 18.95
N ARG A 272 11.97 1.67 18.92
CA ARG A 272 11.17 1.36 20.12
C ARG A 272 11.63 0.07 20.77
N GLU A 273 11.92 -0.95 19.96
CA GLU A 273 12.48 -2.23 20.39
C GLU A 273 14.00 -2.27 20.19
N ARG A 274 14.71 -1.35 20.86
CA ARG A 274 16.15 -1.09 20.64
C ARG A 274 17.03 -2.33 20.57
N ALA A 275 16.72 -3.37 21.35
CA ALA A 275 17.45 -4.65 21.32
C ALA A 275 17.40 -5.34 19.94
N GLN A 276 16.31 -5.21 19.19
CA GLN A 276 16.18 -5.71 17.82
C GLN A 276 17.04 -4.89 16.84
N TRP A 277 17.07 -3.55 16.99
CA TRP A 277 17.96 -2.70 16.19
C TRP A 277 19.44 -3.03 16.44
N ASP A 278 19.87 -3.10 17.69
CA ASP A 278 21.26 -3.40 18.04
C ASP A 278 21.66 -4.82 17.57
N LYS A 279 20.73 -5.77 17.64
CA LYS A 279 20.91 -7.11 17.05
C LYS A 279 21.11 -7.05 15.54
N LEU A 280 20.28 -6.28 14.82
CA LEU A 280 20.40 -6.11 13.38
C LEU A 280 21.71 -5.43 12.98
N CYS A 281 22.19 -4.47 13.78
CA CYS A 281 23.52 -3.85 13.62
C CYS A 281 24.66 -4.87 13.81
N ALA A 282 24.56 -5.73 14.82
CA ALA A 282 25.56 -6.76 15.08
C ALA A 282 25.54 -7.88 14.01
N ARG A 283 24.40 -8.09 13.36
CA ARG A 283 24.15 -9.17 12.39
C ARG A 283 23.44 -8.67 11.13
N PRO A 284 24.14 -7.91 10.24
CA PRO A 284 23.52 -7.36 9.04
C PRO A 284 22.97 -8.39 8.05
N GLU A 285 23.36 -9.67 8.16
CA GLU A 285 22.76 -10.76 7.38
C GLU A 285 21.27 -10.99 7.73
N LEU A 286 20.80 -10.47 8.87
CA LEU A 286 19.39 -10.55 9.29
C LEU A 286 18.49 -9.50 8.62
N VAL A 287 19.01 -8.58 7.79
CA VAL A 287 18.18 -7.53 7.16
C VAL A 287 17.05 -8.11 6.31
N GLY A 288 17.31 -9.15 5.53
CA GLY A 288 16.26 -9.81 4.73
C GLY A 288 15.14 -10.39 5.61
N PRO A 289 15.44 -11.26 6.59
CA PRO A 289 14.48 -11.74 7.58
C PRO A 289 13.75 -10.61 8.32
N ALA A 290 14.48 -9.57 8.75
CA ALA A 290 13.90 -8.41 9.43
C ALA A 290 12.85 -7.70 8.57
N VAL A 291 13.07 -7.57 7.25
CA VAL A 291 12.08 -6.96 6.34
C VAL A 291 10.79 -7.79 6.27
N GLU A 292 10.86 -9.13 6.24
CA GLU A 292 9.64 -9.96 6.32
C GLU A 292 8.93 -9.76 7.65
N GLU A 293 9.69 -9.66 8.74
CA GLU A 293 9.11 -9.42 10.05
C GLU A 293 8.48 -8.04 10.16
N LEU A 294 9.09 -7.00 9.60
CA LEU A 294 8.52 -5.66 9.55
C LEU A 294 7.26 -5.63 8.70
N LEU A 295 7.23 -6.32 7.56
CA LEU A 295 6.01 -6.47 6.76
C LEU A 295 4.88 -7.07 7.60
N ARG A 296 5.14 -8.07 8.43
CA ARG A 296 4.16 -8.65 9.37
C ARG A 296 3.79 -7.67 10.49
N PHE A 297 4.78 -7.15 11.21
CA PHE A 297 4.58 -6.42 12.46
C PHE A 297 3.97 -5.04 12.26
N VAL A 298 4.45 -4.31 11.26
CA VAL A 298 3.98 -2.97 10.88
C VAL A 298 2.69 -3.08 10.07
N THR A 299 2.63 -4.02 9.12
CA THR A 299 1.53 -4.17 8.15
C THR A 299 1.18 -2.84 7.46
N PRO A 300 1.96 -2.37 6.46
CA PRO A 300 1.82 -1.01 5.92
C PRO A 300 0.40 -0.61 5.49
N ALA A 301 -0.36 -1.56 4.93
CA ALA A 301 -1.80 -1.43 4.72
C ALA A 301 -2.56 -2.31 5.73
N HIS A 302 -3.19 -1.68 6.72
CA HIS A 302 -3.88 -2.34 7.83
C HIS A 302 -5.09 -3.16 7.39
N PHE A 303 -5.78 -2.73 6.33
CA PHE A 303 -6.94 -3.43 5.81
C PHE A 303 -7.11 -3.25 4.31
N LEU A 304 -7.80 -4.20 3.69
CA LEU A 304 -8.20 -4.16 2.29
C LEU A 304 -9.71 -4.31 2.17
N GLN A 305 -10.31 -3.52 1.27
CA GLN A 305 -11.73 -3.56 0.97
C GLN A 305 -12.01 -4.27 -0.36
N TYR A 306 -13.09 -5.04 -0.37
CA TYR A 306 -13.67 -5.74 -1.50
C TYR A 306 -15.20 -5.61 -1.48
N VAL A 307 -15.86 -6.09 -2.54
CA VAL A 307 -17.31 -6.27 -2.59
C VAL A 307 -17.63 -7.73 -2.88
N ALA A 308 -18.58 -8.31 -2.16
CA ALA A 308 -19.03 -9.66 -2.44
C ALA A 308 -19.79 -9.68 -3.77
N ALA A 309 -19.26 -10.40 -4.76
CA ALA A 309 -19.88 -10.53 -6.08
C ALA A 309 -21.05 -11.53 -6.09
N THR A 310 -21.10 -12.44 -5.11
CA THR A 310 -22.17 -13.42 -4.92
C THR A 310 -22.37 -13.69 -3.44
N SER A 311 -23.60 -14.01 -3.04
CA SER A 311 -23.92 -14.36 -1.66
C SER A 311 -23.29 -15.69 -1.23
N ARG A 312 -22.72 -15.77 -0.02
CA ARG A 312 -22.16 -16.99 0.58
C ARG A 312 -21.85 -16.86 2.07
N GLU A 313 -21.62 -17.99 2.72
CA GLU A 313 -21.14 -18.03 4.10
C GLU A 313 -19.61 -17.95 4.16
N LEU A 314 -19.07 -17.13 5.07
CA LEU A 314 -17.65 -17.13 5.44
C LEU A 314 -17.53 -16.90 6.95
N GLY A 315 -16.77 -17.76 7.63
CA GLY A 315 -16.57 -17.70 9.08
C GLY A 315 -17.88 -17.69 9.90
N GLY A 316 -18.92 -18.37 9.40
CA GLY A 316 -20.23 -18.47 10.06
C GLY A 316 -21.20 -17.30 9.80
N GLU A 317 -20.79 -16.30 9.03
CA GLU A 317 -21.63 -15.15 8.65
C GLU A 317 -22.06 -15.27 7.18
N MET A 318 -23.35 -15.05 6.92
CA MET A 318 -23.85 -14.93 5.55
C MET A 318 -23.48 -13.55 5.00
N ILE A 319 -22.62 -13.52 4.00
CA ILE A 319 -22.24 -12.33 3.23
C ILE A 319 -23.14 -12.28 2.00
N ALA A 320 -23.94 -11.22 1.87
CA ALA A 320 -24.82 -11.02 0.73
C ALA A 320 -24.04 -10.42 -0.47
N GLU A 321 -24.53 -10.68 -1.68
CA GLU A 321 -24.07 -9.96 -2.86
C GLU A 321 -24.23 -8.44 -2.68
N GLY A 322 -23.19 -7.68 -3.05
CA GLY A 322 -23.15 -6.22 -2.86
C GLY A 322 -22.67 -5.77 -1.48
N ASP A 323 -22.50 -6.67 -0.51
CA ASP A 323 -21.89 -6.33 0.77
C ASP A 323 -20.44 -5.89 0.57
N THR A 324 -20.04 -4.89 1.34
CA THR A 324 -18.63 -4.52 1.48
C THR A 324 -17.96 -5.53 2.41
N VAL A 325 -16.80 -6.05 2.01
CA VAL A 325 -16.02 -6.99 2.84
C VAL A 325 -14.64 -6.41 3.09
N ILE A 326 -14.27 -6.27 4.36
CA ILE A 326 -13.00 -5.71 4.79
C ILE A 326 -12.17 -6.80 5.48
N GLY A 327 -11.01 -7.11 4.91
CA GLY A 327 -10.00 -7.94 5.57
C GLY A 327 -9.00 -7.09 6.34
N VAL A 328 -8.97 -7.20 7.66
CA VAL A 328 -8.03 -6.48 8.53
C VAL A 328 -6.70 -7.23 8.58
N LEU A 329 -5.82 -6.92 7.63
CA LEU A 329 -4.48 -7.51 7.50
C LEU A 329 -3.66 -7.35 8.79
N ALA A 330 -3.75 -6.19 9.45
CA ALA A 330 -2.99 -5.93 10.69
C ALA A 330 -3.43 -6.85 11.85
N ALA A 331 -4.71 -7.20 11.90
CA ALA A 331 -5.25 -8.16 12.88
C ALA A 331 -4.78 -9.60 12.54
N ALA A 332 -4.88 -9.98 11.26
CA ALA A 332 -4.45 -11.27 10.74
C ALA A 332 -2.94 -11.51 10.93
N ASN A 333 -2.10 -10.50 10.69
CA ASN A 333 -0.66 -10.56 10.88
C ASN A 333 -0.21 -10.62 12.36
N ARG A 334 -1.17 -10.46 13.29
CA ARG A 334 -0.98 -10.63 14.73
C ARG A 334 -1.87 -11.73 15.31
N ASP A 335 -2.34 -12.65 14.48
CA ASP A 335 -3.15 -13.78 14.93
C ASP A 335 -2.31 -14.80 15.73
N PRO A 336 -2.61 -15.06 17.01
CA PRO A 336 -1.87 -16.02 17.83
C PRO A 336 -2.02 -17.48 17.35
N ASP A 337 -3.04 -17.80 16.55
CA ASP A 337 -3.21 -19.14 15.96
C ASP A 337 -2.13 -19.45 14.89
N VAL A 338 -1.46 -18.41 14.38
CA VAL A 338 -0.43 -18.52 13.34
C VAL A 338 0.93 -18.08 13.86
N PHE A 339 0.97 -17.02 14.67
CA PHE A 339 2.19 -16.37 15.11
C PHE A 339 2.32 -16.40 16.63
N ALA A 340 3.28 -17.16 17.15
CA ALA A 340 3.59 -17.15 18.58
C ALA A 340 4.05 -15.76 19.06
N HIS A 341 3.52 -15.29 20.20
CA HIS A 341 3.75 -13.95 20.75
C HIS A 341 3.62 -12.83 19.70
N PRO A 342 2.46 -12.72 19.04
CA PRO A 342 2.31 -11.96 17.79
C PRO A 342 2.60 -10.45 17.95
N SER A 343 2.43 -9.91 19.15
CA SER A 343 2.66 -8.50 19.49
C SER A 343 4.11 -8.16 19.79
N ARG A 344 5.04 -9.11 19.72
CA ARG A 344 6.49 -8.85 19.85
C ARG A 344 7.13 -8.74 18.47
N LEU A 345 8.01 -7.76 18.30
CA LEU A 345 8.89 -7.67 17.15
C LEU A 345 10.06 -8.63 17.35
N ASP A 346 10.21 -9.60 16.44
CA ASP A 346 11.34 -10.53 16.45
C ASP A 346 11.88 -10.75 15.03
N ILE A 347 12.99 -10.07 14.72
CA ILE A 347 13.59 -10.07 13.38
C ILE A 347 14.13 -11.45 12.96
N GLU A 348 14.19 -12.41 13.88
CA GLU A 348 14.65 -13.78 13.64
C GLU A 348 13.50 -14.79 13.60
N ARG A 349 12.22 -14.38 13.75
CA ARG A 349 11.15 -15.36 13.83
C ARG A 349 11.00 -16.14 12.51
N PRO A 350 10.84 -17.47 12.58
CA PRO A 350 10.94 -18.35 11.40
C PRO A 350 9.72 -18.26 10.46
N ASP A 351 8.60 -17.75 10.96
CA ASP A 351 7.27 -17.81 10.37
C ASP A 351 6.77 -16.44 9.85
N SER A 352 7.59 -15.38 9.83
CA SER A 352 7.16 -14.04 9.34
C SER A 352 6.60 -14.06 7.93
N ARG A 353 7.09 -14.95 7.06
CA ARG A 353 6.62 -15.08 5.67
C ARG A 353 5.17 -15.54 5.53
N HIS A 354 4.52 -15.99 6.61
CA HIS A 354 3.08 -16.29 6.59
C HIS A 354 2.20 -15.04 6.64
N HIS A 355 2.78 -13.84 6.77
CA HIS A 355 2.05 -12.58 6.74
C HIS A 355 1.23 -12.40 5.44
N VAL A 356 0.20 -11.58 5.51
CA VAL A 356 -0.70 -11.26 4.37
C VAL A 356 -0.59 -9.80 3.91
N SER A 357 0.43 -9.05 4.36
CA SER A 357 0.64 -7.63 4.05
C SER A 357 0.77 -7.30 2.57
N LEU A 358 1.16 -8.30 1.75
CA LEU A 358 1.33 -8.18 0.30
C LEU A 358 0.15 -8.80 -0.47
N GLY A 359 -0.96 -9.08 0.23
CA GLY A 359 -2.08 -9.84 -0.29
C GLY A 359 -1.75 -11.33 -0.48
N LEU A 360 -2.69 -12.03 -1.08
CA LEU A 360 -2.58 -13.43 -1.51
C LEU A 360 -3.41 -13.59 -2.80
N GLY A 361 -3.20 -14.70 -3.51
CA GLY A 361 -4.04 -15.07 -4.64
C GLY A 361 -3.79 -14.24 -5.90
N PRO A 362 -4.82 -14.06 -6.75
CA PRO A 362 -4.69 -13.38 -8.04
C PRO A 362 -4.07 -11.99 -7.94
N HIS A 363 -4.45 -11.21 -6.93
CA HIS A 363 -3.93 -9.86 -6.71
C HIS A 363 -2.72 -9.79 -5.75
N PHE A 364 -1.94 -10.87 -5.59
CA PHE A 364 -0.66 -10.77 -4.86
C PHE A 364 0.17 -9.59 -5.39
N CYS A 365 0.75 -8.81 -4.48
CA CYS A 365 1.39 -7.53 -4.80
C CYS A 365 2.43 -7.67 -5.92
N LEU A 366 2.24 -6.92 -7.01
CA LEU A 366 3.14 -6.90 -8.15
C LEU A 366 4.52 -6.35 -7.78
N GLY A 367 4.55 -5.31 -6.93
CA GLY A 367 5.76 -4.63 -6.45
C GLY A 367 6.46 -5.33 -5.28
N ALA A 368 6.01 -6.51 -4.87
CA ALA A 368 6.50 -7.22 -3.68
C ALA A 368 8.02 -7.44 -3.66
N GLY A 369 8.64 -7.68 -4.82
CA GLY A 369 10.09 -7.83 -4.93
C GLY A 369 10.84 -6.50 -4.81
N LEU A 370 10.27 -5.43 -5.37
CA LEU A 370 10.87 -4.10 -5.36
C LEU A 370 10.79 -3.48 -3.95
N ALA A 371 9.63 -3.55 -3.29
CA ALA A 371 9.48 -3.06 -1.91
C ALA A 371 10.46 -3.75 -0.94
N ARG A 372 10.67 -5.06 -1.08
CA ARG A 372 11.69 -5.80 -0.30
C ARG A 372 13.10 -5.33 -0.61
N MET A 373 13.42 -5.11 -1.88
CA MET A 373 14.73 -4.64 -2.33
C MET A 373 15.02 -3.26 -1.74
N GLU A 374 14.08 -2.32 -1.81
CA GLU A 374 14.20 -0.97 -1.24
C GLU A 374 14.41 -1.02 0.28
N ALA A 375 13.54 -1.72 1.01
CA ALA A 375 13.66 -1.85 2.46
C ALA A 375 14.97 -2.53 2.87
N THR A 376 15.38 -3.59 2.17
CA THR A 376 16.63 -4.31 2.46
C THR A 376 17.86 -3.42 2.22
N ALA A 377 17.90 -2.72 1.08
CA ALA A 377 18.99 -1.82 0.76
C ALA A 377 19.09 -0.69 1.80
N LEU A 378 17.95 -0.12 2.18
CA LEU A 378 17.89 0.96 3.16
C LEU A 378 18.30 0.51 4.56
N PHE A 379 17.64 -0.49 5.13
CA PHE A 379 17.97 -0.94 6.49
C PHE A 379 19.42 -1.43 6.56
N GLY A 380 19.90 -2.12 5.51
CA GLY A 380 21.30 -2.50 5.39
C GLY A 380 22.26 -1.30 5.38
N ALA A 381 21.92 -0.20 4.71
CA ALA A 381 22.73 1.01 4.73
C ALA A 381 22.66 1.73 6.08
N MET A 382 21.48 1.81 6.70
CA MET A 382 21.28 2.44 8.01
C MET A 382 22.08 1.76 9.11
N VAL A 383 22.08 0.41 9.19
CA VAL A 383 22.87 -0.29 10.21
C VAL A 383 24.38 -0.11 10.06
N ARG A 384 24.86 0.16 8.85
CA ARG A 384 26.28 0.41 8.57
C ARG A 384 26.70 1.86 8.82
N ARG A 385 25.84 2.82 8.45
CA ARG A 385 26.16 4.26 8.47
C ARG A 385 25.73 4.96 9.76
N HIS A 386 24.64 4.48 10.37
CA HIS A 386 24.00 5.12 11.53
C HIS A 386 23.58 4.08 12.60
N PRO A 387 24.46 3.17 13.06
CA PRO A 387 24.11 2.19 14.10
C PRO A 387 23.66 2.85 15.41
N GLY A 388 24.11 4.07 15.69
CA GLY A 388 23.74 4.84 16.86
C GLY A 388 22.43 5.64 16.74
N VAL A 389 21.70 5.55 15.61
CA VAL A 389 20.44 6.29 15.39
C VAL A 389 19.47 6.09 16.55
N ALA A 390 18.75 7.14 16.95
CA ALA A 390 17.83 7.12 18.07
C ALA A 390 16.58 7.95 17.80
N LEU A 391 15.48 7.65 18.49
CA LEU A 391 14.29 8.49 18.52
C LEU A 391 14.56 9.76 19.32
N THR A 392 13.94 10.87 18.94
CA THR A 392 13.81 12.03 19.83
C THR A 392 12.70 11.83 20.84
N ASP A 393 12.72 12.57 21.94
CA ASP A 393 11.59 12.67 22.85
C ASP A 393 10.48 13.53 22.20
N GLY A 394 9.31 12.94 21.94
CA GLY A 394 8.18 13.64 21.35
C GLY A 394 7.02 12.72 20.99
N GLU A 395 5.80 13.25 21.10
CA GLU A 395 4.61 12.54 20.61
C GLU A 395 4.56 12.62 19.08
N LEU A 396 4.16 11.50 18.47
CA LEU A 396 3.98 11.41 17.02
C LEU A 396 2.51 11.64 16.70
N MET A 397 2.26 12.50 15.72
CA MET A 397 0.95 12.62 15.10
C MET A 397 0.79 11.55 14.03
N TRP A 398 -0.37 10.91 13.99
CA TRP A 398 -0.68 9.84 13.06
C TRP A 398 -1.75 10.25 12.07
N GLY A 399 -1.66 9.70 10.87
CA GLY A 399 -2.66 9.87 9.81
C GLY A 399 -2.62 8.73 8.81
N GLY A 400 -3.32 8.94 7.70
CA GLY A 400 -3.68 7.87 6.77
C GLY A 400 -5.00 7.22 7.17
N ARG A 401 -5.43 6.18 6.45
CA ARG A 401 -6.71 5.51 6.69
C ARG A 401 -6.56 3.99 6.71
N SER A 402 -6.40 3.38 5.55
CA SER A 402 -5.91 1.99 5.47
C SER A 402 -4.41 1.91 5.75
N LEU A 403 -3.70 3.04 5.62
CA LEU A 403 -2.29 3.18 5.96
C LEU A 403 -2.15 3.81 7.34
N ARG A 404 -1.25 3.26 8.18
CA ARG A 404 -0.85 3.87 9.45
C ARG A 404 0.46 4.63 9.25
N THR A 405 0.38 5.96 9.19
CA THR A 405 1.51 6.81 8.79
C THR A 405 1.79 7.87 9.85
N PRO A 406 3.00 7.95 10.42
CA PRO A 406 3.39 9.12 11.21
C PRO A 406 3.54 10.33 10.28
N LEU A 407 3.05 11.50 10.69
CA LEU A 407 3.13 12.72 9.87
C LEU A 407 4.58 13.24 9.79
N THR A 408 5.34 13.05 10.86
CA THR A 408 6.79 13.30 10.95
C THR A 408 7.43 12.17 11.76
N LEU A 409 8.72 11.93 11.55
CA LEU A 409 9.49 10.98 12.36
C LEU A 409 10.87 11.58 12.68
N PRO A 410 10.95 12.41 13.72
CA PRO A 410 12.21 13.03 14.14
C PRO A 410 13.17 11.97 14.73
N LEU A 411 14.35 11.82 14.12
CA LEU A 411 15.42 10.92 14.55
C LEU A 411 16.72 11.68 14.78
N ILE A 412 17.49 11.25 15.77
CA ILE A 412 18.87 11.68 15.99
C ILE A 412 19.79 10.73 15.24
N LEU A 413 20.48 11.22 14.21
CA LEU A 413 21.47 10.42 13.50
C LEU A 413 22.77 10.36 14.28
N ARG A 414 23.26 9.15 14.57
CA ARG A 414 24.57 8.94 15.19
C ARG A 414 25.30 7.81 14.47
N ARG A 415 26.59 8.03 14.21
CA ARG A 415 27.48 7.05 13.55
C ARG A 415 27.91 5.93 14.48
#